data_AF-A0A5K0X3G7-F1
#
_entry.id   AF-A0A5K0X3G7-F1
#
_cell.length_a   1.000
_cell.length_b   1.000
_cell.length_c   1.000
_cell.angle_alpha   90.00
_cell.angle_beta   90.00
_cell.angle_gamma   90.00
#
_symmetry.space_group_name_H-M   'P 1'
#
loop_
_entity.id
_entity.type
_entity.pdbx_description
1 polymer ?
#
loop_
_entity_poly.entity_id
_entity_poly.type
_entity_poly.pdbx_seq_one_letter_code
_entity_poly.pdbx_strand_id
1 'polypeptide(L)' 'FVIVVDDESRENEGDLIMAASMVTPEAMAFIVKHGTGIVCVAMKGEHLERLDLPLMVSHKENEEKLSTAFTISV' A
#
# COMPACT_ATOMS: atom_id res chain seq x y z
N PHE A 1 -3.06 14.95 -1.95
CA PHE A 1 -2.70 13.77 -2.75
C PHE A 1 -1.73 14.17 -3.83
N VAL A 2 -0.90 13.23 -4.24
CA VAL A 2 -0.24 13.22 -5.54
C VAL A 2 -0.69 11.96 -6.26
N ILE A 3 -0.74 12.01 -7.58
CA ILE A 3 -0.89 10.79 -8.39
C ILE A 3 0.52 10.35 -8.75
N VAL A 4 0.86 9.10 -8.43
CA VAL A 4 2.13 8.49 -8.83
C VAL A 4 1.81 7.41 -9.85
N VAL A 5 2.45 7.50 -11.01
CA VAL A 5 2.29 6.54 -12.09
C VAL A 5 3.61 5.79 -12.22
N ASP A 6 3.56 4.47 -12.31
CA ASP A 6 4.75 3.65 -12.51
C ASP A 6 5.08 3.46 -14.00
N ASP A 7 6.09 2.63 -14.29
CA ASP A 7 6.52 2.37 -15.66
C ASP A 7 5.49 1.53 -16.42
N GLU A 8 5.29 1.82 -17.72
CA GLU A 8 4.34 1.11 -18.58
C GLU A 8 4.61 -0.40 -18.66
N SER A 9 5.86 -0.83 -18.45
CA SER A 9 6.25 -2.25 -18.47
C SER A 9 6.09 -2.98 -17.13
N ARG A 10 5.69 -2.29 -16.05
CA ARG A 10 5.49 -2.86 -14.71
C ARG A 10 4.00 -3.04 -14.39
N GLU A 11 3.37 -2.11 -13.68
CA GLU A 11 1.91 -2.14 -13.39
C GLU A 11 1.15 -1.37 -14.45
N ASN A 12 1.72 -0.25 -14.95
CA ASN A 12 1.04 0.71 -15.79
C ASN A 12 -0.21 1.29 -15.10
N GLU A 13 -0.08 1.56 -13.80
CA GLU A 13 -1.17 2.02 -12.93
C GLU A 13 -0.86 3.39 -12.32
N GLY A 14 -1.90 4.06 -11.81
CA GLY A 14 -1.81 5.35 -11.14
C GLY A 14 -2.39 5.31 -9.74
N ASP A 15 -1.56 5.58 -8.74
CA ASP A 15 -1.91 5.52 -7.32
C ASP A 15 -2.17 6.90 -6.73
N LEU A 16 -3.24 7.01 -5.93
CA LEU A 16 -3.50 8.16 -5.07
C LEU A 16 -2.64 8.05 -3.80
N ILE A 17 -1.56 8.82 -3.73
CA ILE A 17 -0.63 8.80 -2.60
C ILE A 17 -0.74 10.06 -1.75
N MET A 18 -0.69 9.89 -0.42
CA MET A 18 -0.54 11.00 0.52
C MET A 18 0.25 10.58 1.77
N ALA A 19 0.75 11.57 2.51
CA ALA A 19 1.40 11.33 3.79
C ALA A 19 0.38 10.78 4.81
N ALA A 20 0.62 9.59 5.34
CA ALA A 20 -0.27 8.93 6.29
C ALA A 20 -0.55 9.79 7.55
N SER A 21 0.44 10.58 7.99
CA SER A 21 0.29 11.49 9.14
C SER A 21 -0.65 12.68 8.90
N MET A 22 -1.06 12.92 7.65
CA MET A 22 -1.94 14.03 7.26
C MET A 22 -3.29 13.55 6.72
N VAL A 23 -3.61 12.26 6.84
CA VAL A 23 -4.88 11.72 6.35
C VAL A 23 -6.05 12.24 7.19
N THR A 24 -7.14 12.65 6.51
CA THR A 24 -8.41 13.00 7.13
C THR A 24 -9.50 12.02 6.70
N PRO A 25 -10.65 11.96 7.40
CA PRO A 25 -11.78 11.12 6.98
C PRO A 25 -12.27 11.44 5.56
N GLU A 26 -12.29 12.72 5.17
CA GLU A 26 -12.71 13.15 3.83
C GLU A 26 -11.70 12.72 2.77
N ALA A 27 -10.40 12.81 3.09
CA ALA A 27 -9.33 12.30 2.24
C ALA A 27 -9.46 10.78 2.05
N MET A 28 -9.69 10.03 3.13
CA MET A 28 -9.91 8.58 3.05
C MET A 28 -11.15 8.23 2.23
N ALA A 29 -12.27 8.94 2.45
CA ALA A 29 -13.49 8.76 1.65
C ALA A 29 -13.24 9.02 0.16
N PHE A 30 -12.38 9.98 -0.18
CA PHE A 30 -11.96 10.22 -1.56
C PHE A 30 -11.15 9.06 -2.13
N ILE A 31 -10.15 8.53 -1.40
CA ILE A 31 -9.37 7.35 -1.82
C ILE A 31 -10.30 6.17 -2.08
N VAL A 32 -11.20 5.86 -1.14
CA VAL A 32 -12.11 4.72 -1.26
C VAL A 32 -13.08 4.88 -2.43
N LYS A 33 -13.58 6.10 -2.67
CA LYS A 33 -14.52 6.37 -3.77
C LYS A 33 -13.89 6.26 -5.16
N HIS A 34 -12.62 6.64 -5.29
CA HIS A 34 -11.97 6.80 -6.59
C HIS A 34 -10.85 5.79 -6.88
N GLY A 35 -10.37 5.07 -5.87
CA GLY A 35 -9.43 3.97 -6.01
C GLY A 35 -10.14 2.61 -6.07
N THR A 36 -9.37 1.55 -5.87
CA THR A 36 -9.87 0.15 -5.90
C THR A 36 -10.64 -0.24 -4.63
N GLY A 37 -10.58 0.58 -3.58
CA GLY A 37 -11.06 0.26 -2.24
C GLY A 37 -10.07 -0.54 -1.39
N ILE A 38 -8.96 -1.01 -1.98
CA ILE A 38 -7.85 -1.62 -1.26
C ILE A 38 -6.87 -0.50 -0.88
N VAL A 39 -6.88 -0.09 0.38
CA VAL A 39 -6.06 1.01 0.87
C VAL A 39 -4.84 0.47 1.60
N CYS A 40 -3.65 0.77 1.06
CA CYS A 40 -2.38 0.33 1.62
C CYS A 40 -1.68 1.45 2.40
N VAL A 41 -0.87 1.07 3.40
CA VAL A 41 0.01 1.99 4.12
C VAL A 41 1.46 1.53 3.95
N ALA A 42 2.23 2.23 3.13
CA ALA A 42 3.64 1.95 2.95
C ALA A 42 4.44 2.39 4.19
N MET A 43 5.34 1.52 4.66
CA MET A 43 6.06 1.71 5.91
C MET A 43 7.46 1.10 5.85
N LYS A 44 8.42 1.69 6.58
CA LYS A 44 9.77 1.11 6.74
C LYS A 44 9.72 -0.13 7.63
N GLY A 45 10.65 -1.07 7.39
CA GLY A 45 10.79 -2.30 8.18
C GLY A 45 10.87 -2.06 9.70
N GLU A 46 11.63 -1.05 10.14
CA GLU A 46 11.76 -0.70 11.57
C GLU A 46 10.42 -0.39 12.26
N HIS A 47 9.45 0.17 11.54
CA HIS A 47 8.13 0.46 12.08
C HIS A 47 7.21 -0.75 12.02
N LEU A 48 7.36 -1.61 11.02
CA LEU A 48 6.65 -2.89 10.94
C LEU A 48 7.07 -3.81 12.10
N GLU A 49 8.37 -3.90 12.38
CA GLU A 49 8.92 -4.62 13.54
C GLU A 49 8.39 -4.05 14.86
N ARG A 50 8.41 -2.72 15.02
CA ARG A 50 7.88 -2.04 16.21
C ARG A 50 6.38 -2.33 16.44
N LEU A 51 5.62 -2.52 15.37
CA LEU A 51 4.18 -2.77 15.41
C LEU A 51 3.81 -4.25 15.40
N ASP A 52 4.81 -5.14 15.31
CA ASP A 52 4.62 -6.60 15.18
C ASP A 52 3.70 -6.98 14.00
N LEU A 53 3.98 -6.38 12.83
CA LEU A 53 3.26 -6.65 11.58
C LEU A 53 4.12 -7.52 10.65
N PRO A 54 4.13 -8.86 10.81
CA PRO A 54 4.86 -9.75 9.91
C PRO A 54 4.21 -9.78 8.52
N LEU A 55 5.00 -10.23 7.53
CA LEU A 55 4.51 -10.51 6.19
C LEU A 55 3.33 -11.50 6.24
N MET A 56 2.34 -11.29 5.37
CA MET A 56 1.16 -12.16 5.26
C MET A 56 1.53 -13.58 4.83
N VAL A 57 2.50 -13.70 3.93
CA VAL A 57 3.10 -14.95 3.46
C VAL A 57 4.62 -14.79 3.42
N SER A 58 5.38 -15.88 3.54
CA SER A 58 6.83 -15.76 3.43
C SER A 58 7.25 -15.37 2.00
N HIS A 59 8.43 -14.77 1.85
CA HIS A 59 8.96 -14.41 0.51
C HIS A 59 9.04 -15.60 -0.46
N LYS A 60 9.24 -16.82 0.04
CA LYS A 60 9.30 -18.03 -0.80
C LYS A 60 7.92 -18.50 -1.26
N GLU A 61 6.87 -18.12 -0.54
CA GLU A 61 5.48 -18.53 -0.77
C GLU A 61 4.67 -17.39 -1.43
N ASN A 62 5.28 -16.22 -1.67
CA ASN A 62 4.59 -15.12 -2.34
C ASN A 62 4.53 -15.38 -3.84
N GLU A 63 3.37 -15.86 -4.29
CA GLU A 63 3.06 -16.13 -5.70
C GLU A 63 2.49 -14.91 -6.45
N GLU A 64 2.39 -13.75 -5.79
CA GLU A 64 1.95 -12.51 -6.44
C GLU A 64 2.96 -12.10 -7.53
N LYS A 65 2.45 -11.69 -8.68
CA LYS A 65 3.22 -11.40 -9.90
C LYS A 65 4.37 -10.42 -9.65
N LEU A 66 4.15 -9.41 -8.81
CA LEU A 66 5.13 -8.38 -8.48
C LEU A 66 5.74 -8.56 -7.08
N SER A 67 5.38 -9.65 -6.39
CA SER A 67 5.86 -10.00 -5.06
C SER A 67 5.66 -8.88 -4.03
N THR A 68 4.51 -8.21 -4.09
CA THR A 68 4.17 -7.11 -3.18
C THR A 68 4.23 -7.58 -1.72
N ALA A 69 4.95 -6.81 -0.90
CA ALA A 69 5.28 -7.18 0.48
C ALA A 69 4.13 -6.85 1.46
N PHE A 70 2.99 -7.49 1.29
CA PHE A 70 1.86 -7.32 2.21
C PHE A 70 2.17 -7.92 3.58
N THR A 71 1.82 -7.18 4.63
CA THR A 71 1.77 -7.69 6.00
C THR A 71 0.38 -8.23 6.30
N ILE A 72 0.21 -8.85 7.47
CA ILE A 72 -1.13 -9.06 8.04
C ILE A 72 -1.89 -7.72 8.08
N SER A 73 -3.17 -7.76 7.72
CA SER A 73 -4.06 -6.59 7.70
C SER A 73 -4.48 -6.17 9.11
N VAL A 74 -4.79 -4.89 9.29
CA VAL A 74 -5.30 -4.29 10.54
C VAL A 74 -6.62 -3.56 10.34
#